data_AF-A0A976QAG7-F1
#
_entry.id   AF-A0A976QAG7-F1
#
_cell.length_a   1.000
_cell.length_b   1.000
_cell.length_c   1.000
_cell.angle_alpha   90.00
_cell.angle_beta   90.00
_cell.angle_gamma   90.00
#
_symmetry.space_group_name_H-M   'P 1'
#
loop_
_entity.id
_entity.type
_entity.pdbx_description
1 polymer ?
#
loop_
_entity_poly.entity_id
_entity_poly.type
_entity_poly.pdbx_seq_one_letter_code
_entity_poly.pdbx_strand_id
1 'polypeptide(L)'
;MNLSKSSSTVLSLRCAILCWVHEWSSGWNRFWYTPADPTILAAIRVATGCLLVWSNAVWLMDVEGFFASRGWLPAIDTWLMNDQPWQWSWYFAAHTLEMQYSLAIFSLVASVCLLLGLATPIASVISLLGLISTVNRAPLCVFGLDDVLGMISLSLAIGPCGAVWSRSYSS
;
A
#
# COMPACT_ATOMS: atom_id res chain seq x y z
N MET A 1 -46.30 -11.03 -28.65
CA MET A 1 -46.29 -11.96 -27.48
C MET A 1 -44.87 -12.21 -26.93
N ASN A 2 -43.98 -11.20 -26.84
CA ASN A 2 -42.58 -11.40 -26.41
C ASN A 2 -42.00 -10.33 -25.46
N LEU A 3 -42.77 -9.30 -25.07
CA LEU A 3 -42.24 -8.20 -24.25
C LEU A 3 -42.23 -8.51 -22.74
N SER A 4 -43.11 -9.37 -22.24
CA SER A 4 -43.23 -9.70 -20.81
C SER A 4 -42.08 -10.58 -20.27
N LYS A 5 -41.61 -11.56 -21.08
CA LYS A 5 -40.49 -12.46 -20.70
C LYS A 5 -39.13 -11.75 -20.66
N SER A 6 -38.94 -10.73 -21.48
CA SER A 6 -37.69 -9.94 -21.50
C SER A 6 -37.56 -9.12 -20.21
N SER A 7 -38.63 -8.45 -19.79
CA SER A 7 -38.66 -7.66 -18.55
C SER A 7 -38.44 -8.50 -17.28
N SER A 8 -39.00 -9.72 -17.22
CA SER A 8 -38.80 -10.61 -16.06
C SER A 8 -37.36 -11.15 -15.95
N THR A 9 -36.71 -11.42 -17.08
CA THR A 9 -35.33 -11.92 -17.12
C THR A 9 -34.34 -10.82 -16.71
N VAL A 10 -34.53 -9.59 -17.18
CA VAL A 10 -33.71 -8.43 -16.80
C VAL A 10 -33.86 -8.10 -15.31
N LEU A 11 -35.08 -8.21 -14.77
CA LEU A 11 -35.32 -8.01 -13.34
C LEU A 11 -34.65 -9.09 -12.48
N SER A 12 -34.70 -10.34 -12.91
CA SER A 12 -34.03 -11.48 -12.24
C SER A 12 -32.51 -11.33 -12.20
N LEU A 13 -31.89 -10.95 -13.34
CA LEU A 13 -30.45 -10.69 -13.42
C LEU A 13 -30.00 -9.54 -12.50
N ARG A 14 -30.77 -8.45 -12.47
CA ARG A 14 -30.48 -7.32 -11.57
C ARG A 14 -30.52 -7.75 -10.10
N CYS A 15 -31.55 -8.48 -9.69
CA CYS A 15 -31.63 -9.00 -8.32
C CYS A 15 -30.47 -9.95 -8.00
N ALA A 16 -30.12 -10.85 -8.93
CA ALA A 16 -29.00 -11.77 -8.74
C ALA A 16 -27.65 -11.04 -8.56
N ILE A 17 -27.39 -10.02 -9.38
CA ILE A 17 -26.17 -9.21 -9.26
C ILE A 17 -26.15 -8.45 -7.93
N LEU A 18 -27.27 -7.82 -7.54
CA LEU A 18 -27.34 -7.09 -6.28
C LEU A 18 -27.17 -8.01 -5.05
N CYS A 19 -27.78 -9.19 -5.07
CA CYS A 19 -27.57 -10.20 -4.03
C CYS A 19 -26.11 -10.65 -3.99
N TRP A 20 -25.51 -10.95 -5.14
CA TRP A 20 -24.10 -11.35 -5.21
C TRP A 20 -23.17 -10.25 -4.67
N VAL A 21 -23.38 -8.98 -5.06
CA VAL A 21 -22.60 -7.84 -4.52
C VAL A 21 -22.81 -7.69 -3.02
N HIS A 22 -24.04 -7.87 -2.52
CA HIS A 22 -24.34 -7.80 -1.11
C HIS A 22 -23.64 -8.92 -0.31
N GLU A 23 -23.73 -10.16 -0.78
CA GLU A 23 -23.07 -11.31 -0.15
C GLU A 23 -21.55 -11.17 -0.17
N TRP A 24 -20.99 -10.76 -1.32
CA TRP A 24 -19.57 -10.50 -1.47
C TRP A 24 -19.09 -9.39 -0.53
N SER A 25 -19.79 -8.25 -0.47
CA SER A 25 -19.42 -7.13 0.41
C SER A 25 -19.57 -7.48 1.88
N SER A 26 -20.60 -8.25 2.25
CA SER A 26 -20.80 -8.76 3.62
C SER A 26 -19.68 -9.72 4.03
N GLY A 27 -19.31 -10.66 3.14
CA GLY A 27 -18.18 -11.57 3.35
C GLY A 27 -16.85 -10.85 3.48
N TRP A 28 -16.60 -9.86 2.62
CA TRP A 28 -15.40 -9.01 2.68
C TRP A 28 -15.30 -8.24 4.00
N ASN A 29 -16.39 -7.59 4.41
CA ASN A 29 -16.43 -6.85 5.67
C ASN A 29 -16.24 -7.79 6.87
N ARG A 30 -16.86 -8.97 6.84
CA ARG A 30 -16.66 -9.97 7.90
C ARG A 30 -15.22 -10.44 7.96
N PHE A 31 -14.57 -10.69 6.83
CA PHE A 31 -13.18 -11.15 6.81
C PHE A 31 -12.22 -10.13 7.45
N TRP A 32 -12.33 -8.85 7.07
CA TRP A 32 -11.41 -7.81 7.55
C TRP A 32 -11.76 -7.23 8.92
N TYR A 33 -13.05 -7.20 9.28
CA TYR A 33 -13.54 -6.42 10.44
C TYR A 33 -14.29 -7.26 11.48
N THR A 34 -14.27 -8.60 11.40
CA THR A 34 -14.74 -9.42 12.53
C THR A 34 -13.93 -9.05 13.78
N PRO A 35 -14.58 -8.66 14.89
CA PRO A 35 -13.87 -8.33 16.12
C PRO A 35 -13.01 -9.51 16.58
N ALA A 36 -11.71 -9.29 16.66
CA ALA A 36 -10.71 -10.22 17.16
C ALA A 36 -9.75 -9.45 18.08
N ASP A 37 -8.93 -10.18 18.84
CA ASP A 37 -7.89 -9.55 19.67
C ASP A 37 -6.94 -8.72 18.79
N PRO A 38 -6.91 -7.37 18.95
CA PRO A 38 -6.12 -6.49 18.11
C PRO A 38 -4.62 -6.52 18.42
N THR A 39 -4.21 -7.20 19.50
CA THR A 39 -2.83 -7.23 20.00
C THR A 39 -1.85 -7.77 18.96
N ILE A 40 -2.18 -8.87 18.29
CA ILE A 40 -1.31 -9.47 17.25
C ILE A 40 -1.16 -8.51 16.08
N LEU A 41 -2.25 -7.90 15.61
CA LEU A 41 -2.21 -6.95 14.50
C LEU A 41 -1.39 -5.70 14.85
N ALA A 42 -1.45 -5.24 16.10
CA ALA A 42 -0.64 -4.14 16.59
C ALA A 42 0.85 -4.52 16.70
N ALA A 43 1.18 -5.75 17.09
CA ALA A 43 2.55 -6.26 17.09
C ALA A 43 3.12 -6.36 15.66
N ILE A 44 2.32 -6.87 14.71
CA ILE A 44 2.66 -6.90 13.29
C ILE A 44 2.90 -5.48 12.78
N ARG A 45 2.01 -4.52 13.10
CA ARG A 45 2.19 -3.10 12.75
C ARG A 45 3.53 -2.55 13.23
N VAL A 46 3.90 -2.79 14.49
CA VAL A 46 5.18 -2.31 15.05
C VAL A 46 6.36 -2.96 14.33
N ALA A 47 6.35 -4.28 14.14
CA ALA A 47 7.43 -4.99 13.44
C ALA A 47 7.58 -4.52 12.00
N THR A 48 6.47 -4.42 11.25
CA THR A 48 6.44 -3.92 9.88
C THR A 48 6.87 -2.45 9.83
N GLY A 49 6.40 -1.60 10.74
CA GLY A 49 6.82 -0.21 10.85
C GLY A 49 8.32 -0.06 11.07
N CYS A 50 8.92 -0.86 11.96
CA CYS A 50 10.37 -0.89 12.17
C CYS A 50 11.13 -1.24 10.88
N LEU A 51 10.69 -2.28 10.17
CA LEU A 51 11.33 -2.71 8.93
C LEU A 51 11.18 -1.68 7.80
N LEU A 52 10.02 -1.03 7.70
CA LEU A 52 9.79 0.06 6.75
C LEU A 52 10.66 1.28 7.07
N VAL A 53 10.80 1.64 8.34
CA VAL A 53 11.70 2.73 8.76
C VAL A 53 13.14 2.39 8.38
N TRP A 54 13.58 1.16 8.62
CA TRP A 54 14.91 0.71 8.24
C TRP A 54 15.12 0.75 6.71
N SER A 55 14.19 0.19 5.93
CA SER A 55 14.24 0.23 4.45
C SER A 55 14.30 1.68 3.93
N ASN A 56 13.42 2.56 4.42
CA ASN A 56 13.44 3.98 4.05
C ASN A 56 14.72 4.70 4.48
N ALA A 57 15.31 4.33 5.62
CA ALA A 57 16.60 4.88 6.02
C ALA A 57 17.73 4.46 5.06
N VAL A 58 17.73 3.21 4.59
CA VAL A 58 18.69 2.73 3.57
C VAL A 58 18.50 3.49 2.26
N TRP A 59 17.26 3.66 1.77
CA TRP A 59 16.99 4.46 0.58
C TRP A 59 17.43 5.92 0.74
N LEU A 60 17.29 6.49 1.94
CA LEU A 60 17.68 7.87 2.22
C LEU A 60 19.20 8.09 2.25
N MET A 61 20.00 7.04 2.53
CA MET A 61 21.46 7.14 2.56
C MET A 61 22.08 7.44 1.18
N ASP A 62 21.41 7.06 0.08
CA ASP A 62 21.89 7.30 -1.29
C ASP A 62 20.73 7.58 -2.27
N VAL A 63 19.94 8.61 -1.97
CA VAL A 63 18.82 9.03 -2.83
C VAL A 63 19.27 9.30 -4.27
N GLU A 64 20.46 9.85 -4.46
CA GLU A 64 21.03 10.11 -5.78
C GLU A 64 21.28 8.81 -6.55
N GLY A 65 21.94 7.83 -5.92
CA GLY A 65 22.19 6.52 -6.52
C GLY A 65 20.90 5.78 -6.87
N PHE A 66 19.88 5.83 -6.00
CA PHE A 66 18.65 5.08 -6.22
C PHE A 66 17.65 5.76 -7.16
N PHE A 67 17.46 7.08 -7.05
CA PHE A 67 16.30 7.76 -7.63
C PHE A 67 16.65 8.85 -8.64
N ALA A 68 17.89 9.37 -8.67
CA ALA A 68 18.26 10.42 -9.60
C ALA A 68 18.31 9.95 -11.06
N SER A 69 18.29 10.92 -11.98
CA SER A 69 18.34 10.65 -13.43
C SER A 69 19.63 9.96 -13.87
N ARG A 70 20.73 10.18 -13.15
CA ARG A 70 22.03 9.51 -13.34
C ARG A 70 22.34 8.48 -12.25
N GLY A 71 21.32 8.00 -11.53
CA GLY A 71 21.46 6.92 -10.56
C GLY A 71 21.86 5.60 -11.21
N TRP A 72 21.96 4.54 -10.41
CA TRP A 72 22.39 3.22 -10.87
C TRP A 72 21.54 2.64 -12.01
N LEU A 73 20.24 2.99 -12.01
CA LEU A 73 19.35 2.73 -13.13
C LEU A 73 18.58 4.01 -13.51
N PRO A 74 18.79 4.54 -14.73
CA PRO A 74 17.99 5.65 -15.23
C PRO A 74 16.50 5.33 -15.23
N ALA A 75 15.67 6.32 -14.91
CA ALA A 75 14.21 6.14 -14.81
C ALA A 75 13.56 5.63 -16.11
N ILE A 76 14.17 5.92 -17.25
CA ILE A 76 13.69 5.46 -18.56
C ILE A 76 13.96 3.96 -18.76
N ASP A 77 14.97 3.39 -18.10
CA ASP A 77 15.39 2.00 -18.30
C ASP A 77 14.74 1.05 -17.28
N THR A 78 13.95 1.56 -16.32
CA THR A 78 13.33 0.74 -15.27
C THR A 78 12.37 -0.31 -15.83
N TRP A 79 11.74 -0.05 -16.99
CA TRP A 79 10.89 -1.01 -17.67
C TRP A 79 11.62 -2.25 -18.15
N LEU A 80 12.95 -2.19 -18.34
CA LEU A 80 13.73 -3.34 -18.78
C LEU A 80 13.83 -4.40 -17.68
N MET A 81 13.72 -3.97 -16.43
CA MET A 81 13.74 -4.82 -15.24
C MET A 81 12.31 -5.13 -14.74
N ASN A 82 11.36 -4.24 -14.97
CA ASN A 82 9.94 -4.39 -14.63
C ASN A 82 9.09 -4.43 -15.90
N ASP A 83 8.78 -5.63 -16.40
CA ASP A 83 8.01 -5.87 -17.63
C ASP A 83 6.48 -5.65 -17.45
N GLN A 84 6.09 -4.67 -16.62
CA GLN A 84 4.70 -4.41 -16.26
C GLN A 84 4.28 -3.01 -16.71
N PRO A 85 3.31 -2.87 -17.63
CA PRO A 85 2.96 -1.58 -18.23
C PRO A 85 2.21 -0.62 -17.29
N TRP A 86 1.75 -1.10 -16.13
CA TRP A 86 1.06 -0.31 -15.11
C TRP A 86 1.96 0.04 -13.91
N GLN A 87 3.28 -0.15 -14.02
CA GLN A 87 4.20 0.25 -12.97
C GLN A 87 4.07 1.76 -12.69
N TRP A 88 3.93 2.10 -11.43
CA TRP A 88 3.84 3.49 -11.00
C TRP A 88 4.82 3.73 -9.87
N SER A 89 5.39 4.93 -9.86
CA SER A 89 6.24 5.42 -8.79
C SER A 89 6.13 6.93 -8.78
N TRP A 90 5.98 7.53 -7.61
CA TRP A 90 6.02 8.98 -7.49
C TRP A 90 7.40 9.55 -7.89
N TYR A 91 8.45 8.73 -7.97
CA TYR A 91 9.79 9.17 -8.31
C TYR A 91 9.93 9.40 -9.82
N PHE A 92 9.02 8.85 -10.64
CA PHE A 92 8.93 9.19 -12.06
C PHE A 92 8.47 10.63 -12.28
N ALA A 93 7.70 11.20 -11.35
CA ALA A 93 7.33 12.61 -11.37
C ALA A 93 8.40 13.53 -10.75
N ALA A 94 9.43 12.97 -10.10
CA ALA A 94 10.44 13.71 -9.37
C ALA A 94 11.69 13.99 -10.23
N HIS A 95 11.73 15.17 -10.86
CA HIS A 95 12.81 15.56 -11.77
C HIS A 95 13.99 16.26 -11.09
N THR A 96 13.81 16.74 -9.85
CA THR A 96 14.85 17.41 -9.07
C THR A 96 15.24 16.56 -7.87
N LEU A 97 16.49 16.70 -7.44
CA LEU A 97 17.01 15.95 -6.30
C LEU A 97 16.27 16.30 -5.00
N GLU A 98 15.96 17.58 -4.80
CA GLU A 98 15.16 18.06 -3.67
C GLU A 98 13.80 17.36 -3.57
N MET A 99 13.13 17.14 -4.71
CA MET A 99 11.84 16.45 -4.74
C MET A 99 12.00 14.97 -4.38
N GLN A 100 13.09 14.33 -4.82
CA GLN A 100 13.38 12.94 -4.49
C GLN A 100 13.66 12.77 -3.00
N TYR A 101 14.49 13.64 -2.39
CA TYR A 101 14.70 13.66 -0.94
C TYR A 101 13.40 13.91 -0.18
N SER A 102 12.57 14.86 -0.64
CA SER A 102 11.29 15.17 0.00
C SER A 102 10.35 13.97 0.01
N LEU A 103 10.27 13.22 -1.09
CA LEU A 103 9.46 12.00 -1.18
C LEU A 103 10.01 10.86 -0.31
N ALA A 104 11.33 10.69 -0.27
CA ALA A 104 11.98 9.70 0.60
C ALA A 104 11.74 10.02 2.09
N ILE A 105 11.91 11.28 2.49
CA ILE A 105 11.62 11.76 3.86
C ILE A 105 10.13 11.59 4.17
N PHE A 106 9.24 11.88 3.22
CA PHE A 106 7.80 11.71 3.40
C PHE A 106 7.42 10.25 3.68
N SER A 107 7.97 9.29 2.93
CA SER A 107 7.80 7.86 3.24
C SER A 107 8.41 7.42 4.55
N LEU A 108 9.59 7.95 4.90
CA LEU A 108 10.22 7.66 6.18
C LEU A 108 9.34 8.14 7.34
N VAL A 109 8.87 9.39 7.29
CA VAL A 109 7.98 9.97 8.31
C VAL A 109 6.69 9.18 8.42
N ALA A 110 6.07 8.79 7.30
CA ALA A 110 4.89 7.93 7.31
C ALA A 110 5.17 6.58 7.99
N SER A 111 6.33 5.98 7.73
CA SER A 111 6.74 4.71 8.35
C SER A 111 6.98 4.84 9.85
N VAL A 112 7.57 5.96 10.29
CA VAL A 112 7.73 6.29 11.72
C VAL A 112 6.37 6.51 12.39
N CYS A 113 5.46 7.23 11.74
CA CYS A 113 4.09 7.40 12.22
C CYS A 113 3.38 6.04 12.33
N LEU A 114 3.53 5.16 11.35
CA LEU A 114 2.96 3.81 11.37
C LEU A 114 3.53 2.97 12.51
N LEU A 115 4.84 3.05 12.75
CA LEU A 115 5.52 2.39 13.87
C LEU A 115 4.97 2.88 15.22
N LEU A 116 4.89 4.19 15.40
CA LEU A 116 4.43 4.81 16.66
C LEU A 116 2.90 4.72 16.85
N GLY A 117 2.15 4.37 15.81
CA GLY A 117 0.69 4.30 15.85
C GLY A 117 0.04 5.68 15.82
N LEU A 118 0.63 6.61 15.08
CA LEU A 118 0.13 7.95 14.86
C LEU A 118 -0.55 8.02 13.49
N ALA A 119 -1.78 8.55 13.44
CA ALA A 119 -2.58 8.66 12.21
C ALA A 119 -2.61 7.35 11.41
N THR A 120 -2.73 6.22 12.12
CA THR A 120 -2.46 4.87 11.60
C THR A 120 -3.12 4.55 10.23
N PRO A 121 -4.38 4.93 9.95
CA PRO A 121 -4.99 4.68 8.64
C PRO A 121 -4.30 5.42 7.48
N ILE A 122 -3.84 6.64 7.73
CA ILE A 122 -3.16 7.45 6.71
C ILE A 122 -1.70 7.00 6.60
N ALA A 123 -1.06 6.76 7.74
CA ALA A 123 0.34 6.33 7.80
C ALA A 123 0.53 4.96 7.13
N SER A 124 -0.38 4.00 7.31
CA SER A 124 -0.30 2.67 6.68
C SER A 124 -0.38 2.75 5.16
N VAL A 125 -1.33 3.54 4.62
CA VAL A 125 -1.49 3.74 3.18
C VAL A 125 -0.27 4.45 2.59
N ILE A 126 0.19 5.55 3.19
CA ILE A 126 1.33 6.30 2.65
C ILE A 126 2.62 5.46 2.72
N SER A 127 2.83 4.70 3.79
CA SER A 127 4.01 3.84 3.91
C SER A 127 3.99 2.72 2.87
N LEU A 128 2.82 2.12 2.61
CA LEU A 128 2.65 1.13 1.54
C LEU A 128 2.92 1.74 0.17
N LEU A 129 2.34 2.91 -0.13
CA LEU A 129 2.55 3.58 -1.41
C LEU A 129 4.02 3.97 -1.59
N GLY A 130 4.69 4.39 -0.51
CA GLY A 130 6.12 4.66 -0.47
C GLY A 130 6.97 3.44 -0.79
N LEU A 131 6.67 2.29 -0.19
CA LEU A 131 7.33 1.02 -0.47
C LEU A 131 7.16 0.63 -1.95
N ILE A 132 5.93 0.62 -2.46
CA ILE A 132 5.67 0.30 -3.88
C ILE A 132 6.44 1.25 -4.80
N SER A 133 6.43 2.53 -4.45
CA SER A 133 7.10 3.57 -5.25
C SER A 133 8.62 3.41 -5.28
N THR A 134 9.26 3.07 -4.16
CA THR A 134 10.71 2.81 -4.07
C THR A 134 11.09 1.55 -4.84
N VAL A 135 10.37 0.45 -4.62
CA VAL A 135 10.57 -0.84 -5.30
C VAL A 135 10.43 -0.73 -6.82
N ASN A 136 9.38 -0.05 -7.30
CA ASN A 136 9.17 0.14 -8.74
C ASN A 136 10.24 1.05 -9.38
N ARG A 137 10.81 1.99 -8.62
CA ARG A 137 11.83 2.92 -9.13
C ARG A 137 13.23 2.32 -9.13
N ALA A 138 13.57 1.49 -8.16
CA ALA A 138 14.91 0.94 -7.96
C ALA A 138 14.93 -0.61 -7.99
N PRO A 139 14.49 -1.26 -9.08
CA PRO A 139 14.33 -2.72 -9.14
C PRO A 139 15.62 -3.51 -8.95
N LEU A 140 16.80 -2.93 -9.23
CA LEU A 140 18.10 -3.56 -9.02
C LEU A 140 18.41 -3.85 -7.54
N CYS A 141 17.69 -3.20 -6.63
CA CYS A 141 17.97 -3.19 -5.19
C CYS A 141 16.86 -3.87 -4.39
N VAL A 142 15.91 -4.51 -5.07
CA VAL A 142 14.74 -5.17 -4.47
C VAL A 142 15.09 -6.62 -4.17
N PHE A 143 14.67 -7.10 -3.01
CA PHE A 143 14.82 -8.50 -2.59
C PHE A 143 13.58 -8.98 -1.85
N GLY A 144 13.51 -10.27 -1.51
CA GLY A 144 12.29 -10.88 -0.96
C GLY A 144 11.74 -10.26 0.34
N LEU A 145 12.53 -9.43 1.04
CA LEU A 145 12.03 -8.62 2.15
C LEU A 145 10.94 -7.65 1.68
N ASP A 146 11.16 -6.95 0.58
CA ASP A 146 10.26 -5.91 0.08
C ASP A 146 8.92 -6.51 -0.37
N ASP A 147 8.95 -7.70 -0.96
CA ASP A 147 7.74 -8.45 -1.34
C ASP A 147 6.89 -8.78 -0.12
N VAL A 148 7.52 -9.35 0.92
CA VAL A 148 6.85 -9.70 2.18
C VAL A 148 6.32 -8.44 2.88
N LEU A 149 7.12 -7.37 2.91
CA LEU A 149 6.68 -6.08 3.45
C LEU A 149 5.49 -5.52 2.69
N GLY A 150 5.45 -5.64 1.36
CA GLY A 150 4.32 -5.22 0.53
C GLY A 150 3.04 -5.97 0.90
N MET A 151 3.12 -7.30 1.02
CA MET A 151 1.98 -8.15 1.38
C MET A 151 1.41 -7.82 2.77
N ILE A 152 2.29 -7.64 3.75
CA ILE A 152 1.87 -7.32 5.13
C ILE A 152 1.37 -5.87 5.21
N SER A 153 2.04 -4.93 4.56
CA SER A 153 1.66 -3.51 4.57
C SER A 153 0.29 -3.29 3.90
N LEU A 154 -0.03 -4.05 2.84
CA LEU A 154 -1.37 -4.05 2.25
C LEU A 154 -2.42 -4.49 3.27
N SER A 155 -2.13 -5.55 4.02
CA SER A 155 -3.02 -6.06 5.06
C SER A 155 -3.21 -5.04 6.19
N LEU A 156 -2.16 -4.29 6.56
CA LEU A 156 -2.23 -3.21 7.55
C LEU A 156 -2.96 -1.96 7.04
N ALA A 157 -2.91 -1.69 5.73
CA ALA A 157 -3.63 -0.57 5.11
C ALA A 157 -5.15 -0.81 5.06
N ILE A 158 -5.57 -2.07 4.89
CA ILE A 158 -6.98 -2.45 4.85
C ILE A 158 -7.53 -2.73 6.26
N GLY A 159 -6.76 -3.42 7.10
CA GLY A 159 -7.20 -3.87 8.42
C GLY A 159 -7.16 -2.78 9.51
N PRO A 160 -7.90 -2.97 10.63
CA PRO A 160 -7.98 -2.01 11.73
C PRO A 160 -6.72 -2.03 12.63
N CYS A 161 -5.53 -1.84 12.07
CA CYS A 161 -4.26 -1.95 12.79
C CYS A 161 -4.00 -0.81 13.80
N GLY A 162 -4.87 0.21 13.81
CA GLY A 162 -4.85 1.34 14.75
C GLY A 162 -5.75 1.18 15.98
N ALA A 163 -6.42 0.04 16.15
CA ALA A 163 -7.41 -0.17 17.22
C ALA A 163 -6.79 -0.20 18.64
N VAL A 164 -5.55 -0.70 18.78
CA VAL A 164 -4.81 -0.75 20.05
C VAL A 164 -3.34 -0.33 19.82
N TRP A 165 -2.72 0.25 20.85
CA TRP A 165 -1.35 0.81 20.81
C TRP A 165 -1.15 1.94 19.78
N SER A 166 -2.24 2.61 19.40
CA SER A 166 -2.26 3.74 18.45
C SER A 166 -3.10 4.88 19.04
N ARG A 167 -2.69 6.12 18.79
CA ARG A 167 -3.29 7.32 19.41
C ARG A 167 -4.48 7.87 18.62
N SER A 168 -4.80 7.28 17.48
CA SER A 168 -5.84 7.79 16.56
C SER A 168 -7.28 7.44 16.94
N TYR A 169 -7.52 6.56 17.93
CA TYR A 169 -8.85 6.05 18.27
C TYR A 169 -9.36 6.47 19.66
N SER A 170 -8.79 7.49 20.30
CA SER A 170 -9.33 8.03 21.56
C SER A 170 -10.45 9.04 21.32
N SER A 171 -11.64 8.55 20.97
CA SER A 171 -12.93 9.24 21.18
C SER A 171 -14.02 8.23 21.38
#